data_AF-D5U4L0-F1
#
_entry.id   AF-D5U4L0-F1
#
_cell.length_a   1.000
_cell.length_b   1.000
_cell.length_c   1.000
_cell.angle_alpha   90.00
_cell.angle_beta   90.00
_cell.angle_gamma   90.00
#
_symmetry.space_group_name_H-M   'P 1'
#
loop_
_entity.id
_entity.type
_entity.pdbx_description
1 polymer ?
#
loop_
_entity_poly.entity_id
_entity_poly.type
_entity_poly.pdbx_seq_one_letter_code
_entity_poly.pdbx_strand_id
1 'polypeptide(L)'
;MSILKKLFISTIMLLTISCGLPDVTGITLELNQPYITKIIPGQNKLVVEFEAQNNEPSFSGYNIYFGDSTNPRKYRLYNQQKALPTMSELRSETVKKYSFTIEIESYYSTNSSTIDTLRETDLANGIPIYVWISSYQITPQLESYYYYDNFVKMGTPRPEALNQTINADQNIYMEGRDLATLINSNGKLYFRNAANGSMMVMAGSSLDDIVVPPENGYGSIDLEVKANRLYLVKITDGNNSYYGKIFVRSISGTSVVADYCRQTAANILSY
;
A
#
# COMPACT_ATOMS: atom_id res chain seq x y z
N MET A 1 3.12 -3.54 66.45
CA MET A 1 2.43 -2.82 65.36
C MET A 1 3.34 -2.84 64.13
N SER A 2 3.51 -4.04 63.58
CA SER A 2 4.68 -4.42 62.79
C SER A 2 4.25 -5.11 61.50
N ILE A 3 4.95 -4.76 60.42
CA ILE A 3 5.20 -5.50 59.16
C ILE A 3 3.97 -5.82 58.29
N LEU A 4 2.84 -6.28 58.85
CA LEU A 4 1.67 -6.74 58.09
C LEU A 4 0.97 -5.62 57.32
N LYS A 5 0.95 -4.38 57.84
CA LYS A 5 0.34 -3.22 57.15
C LYS A 5 1.21 -2.62 56.06
N LYS A 6 2.54 -2.81 56.10
CA LYS A 6 3.44 -2.35 55.03
C LYS A 6 3.44 -3.29 53.82
N LEU A 7 3.17 -4.58 54.05
CA LEU A 7 3.02 -5.55 52.96
C LEU A 7 1.79 -5.29 52.08
N PHE A 8 0.73 -4.69 52.64
CA PHE A 8 -0.52 -4.42 51.91
C PHE A 8 -0.46 -3.21 50.97
N ILE A 9 0.48 -2.28 51.19
CA ILE A 9 0.64 -1.09 50.33
C ILE A 9 1.56 -1.39 49.15
N SER A 10 2.42 -2.41 49.24
CA SER A 10 3.32 -2.82 48.16
C SER A 10 2.62 -3.62 47.05
N THR A 11 1.44 -4.18 47.29
CA THR A 11 0.73 -5.03 46.31
C THR A 11 -0.29 -4.27 45.47
N ILE A 12 -0.57 -2.99 45.78
CA ILE A 12 -1.60 -2.19 45.09
C ILE A 12 -1.01 -1.33 43.96
N MET A 13 0.33 -1.25 43.84
CA MET A 13 0.99 -0.37 42.86
C MET A 13 1.50 -1.05 41.57
N LEU A 14 1.01 -2.26 41.26
CA LEU A 14 1.36 -2.96 40.00
C LEU A 14 0.21 -3.04 38.98
N LEU A 15 -0.89 -2.29 39.20
CA LEU A 15 -1.88 -2.05 38.16
C LEU A 15 -1.39 -0.90 37.27
N THR A 16 -0.35 -1.19 36.49
CA THR A 16 -0.06 -0.43 35.29
C THR A 16 -1.25 -0.57 34.35
N ILE A 17 -1.78 0.57 33.94
CA ILE A 17 -2.78 0.69 32.87
C ILE A 17 -2.07 0.24 31.58
N SER A 18 -2.15 -1.05 31.29
CA SER A 18 -2.02 -1.56 29.94
C SER A 18 -3.39 -1.40 29.30
N CYS A 19 -3.52 -0.49 28.33
CA CYS A 19 -4.59 -0.61 27.35
C CYS A 19 -4.37 -1.96 26.67
N GLY A 20 -5.21 -2.93 27.04
CA GLY A 20 -5.04 -4.33 26.70
C GLY A 20 -4.85 -4.52 25.20
N LEU A 21 -3.70 -5.09 24.84
CA LEU A 21 -3.65 -5.99 23.68
C LEU A 21 -4.75 -7.04 23.87
N PRO A 22 -5.51 -7.40 22.82
CA PRO A 22 -6.49 -8.47 22.92
C PRO A 22 -5.78 -9.74 23.42
N ASP A 23 -6.34 -10.34 24.44
CA ASP A 23 -5.86 -11.60 25.01
C ASP A 23 -5.93 -12.71 23.95
N VAL A 24 -4.77 -13.17 23.51
CA VAL A 24 -4.60 -14.20 22.46
C VAL A 24 -4.67 -15.63 23.04
N THR A 25 -5.05 -15.77 24.32
CA THR A 25 -5.05 -17.08 25.02
C THR A 25 -6.42 -17.56 25.48
N GLY A 26 -7.48 -16.80 25.22
CA GLY A 26 -8.85 -17.27 25.35
C GLY A 26 -9.19 -18.27 24.26
N ILE A 27 -9.61 -19.48 24.63
CA ILE A 27 -10.18 -20.47 23.70
C ILE A 27 -11.60 -20.00 23.32
N THR A 28 -11.67 -18.94 22.55
CA THR A 28 -12.84 -18.61 21.73
C THR A 28 -12.56 -19.15 20.32
N LEU A 29 -13.58 -19.76 19.71
CA LEU A 29 -13.66 -20.14 18.29
C LEU A 29 -13.60 -18.87 17.42
N GLU A 30 -12.53 -18.12 17.53
CA GLU A 30 -12.42 -16.80 16.92
C GLU A 30 -11.29 -16.85 15.91
N LEU A 31 -11.71 -16.88 14.65
CA LEU A 31 -10.84 -16.67 13.52
C LEU A 31 -10.15 -15.31 13.71
N ASN A 32 -8.85 -15.33 14.00
CA ASN A 32 -8.07 -14.12 14.16
C ASN A 32 -8.12 -13.28 12.90
N GLN A 33 -8.33 -11.97 13.06
CA GLN A 33 -8.33 -11.05 11.93
C GLN A 33 -6.89 -10.86 11.42
N PRO A 34 -6.66 -10.94 10.10
CA PRO A 34 -5.40 -10.54 9.49
C PRO A 34 -5.13 -9.05 9.65
N TYR A 35 -3.84 -8.70 9.74
CA TYR A 35 -3.37 -7.32 9.77
C TYR A 35 -2.71 -6.97 8.43
N ILE A 36 -3.29 -6.02 7.69
CA ILE A 36 -2.72 -5.54 6.42
C ILE A 36 -1.49 -4.71 6.75
N THR A 37 -0.33 -5.14 6.25
CA THR A 37 0.93 -4.44 6.49
C THR A 37 1.21 -3.41 5.41
N LYS A 38 0.84 -3.70 4.15
CA LYS A 38 1.17 -2.85 3.01
C LYS A 38 0.26 -3.12 1.79
N ILE A 39 -0.04 -2.08 1.03
CA ILE A 39 -0.63 -2.20 -0.31
C ILE A 39 0.35 -1.61 -1.31
N ILE A 40 0.70 -2.36 -2.35
CA ILE A 40 1.69 -1.96 -3.35
C ILE A 40 0.98 -1.79 -4.69
N PRO A 41 0.71 -0.55 -5.13
CA PRO A 41 0.25 -0.31 -6.48
C PRO A 41 1.39 -0.53 -7.46
N GLY A 42 1.13 -1.29 -8.53
CA GLY A 42 2.05 -1.48 -9.64
C GLY A 42 1.34 -1.37 -10.99
N GLN A 43 2.08 -1.63 -12.06
CA GLN A 43 1.52 -1.67 -13.41
C GLN A 43 0.44 -2.73 -13.51
N ASN A 44 -0.80 -2.30 -13.72
CA ASN A 44 -1.97 -3.16 -13.86
C ASN A 44 -2.15 -4.20 -12.73
N LYS A 45 -1.69 -3.87 -11.52
CA LYS A 45 -1.83 -4.76 -10.37
C LYS A 45 -1.81 -4.02 -9.04
N LEU A 46 -2.32 -4.69 -8.02
CA LEU A 46 -2.22 -4.34 -6.61
C LEU A 46 -1.72 -5.56 -5.85
N VAL A 47 -0.67 -5.38 -5.07
CA VAL A 47 -0.20 -6.41 -4.14
C VAL A 47 -0.65 -6.01 -2.74
N VAL A 48 -1.34 -6.92 -2.06
CA VAL A 48 -1.73 -6.78 -0.67
C VAL A 48 -0.83 -7.66 0.16
N GLU A 49 -0.02 -7.05 1.02
CA GLU A 49 0.77 -7.76 2.02
C GLU A 49 0.08 -7.66 3.38
N PHE A 50 0.03 -8.80 4.07
CA PHE A 50 -0.58 -8.89 5.38
C PHE A 50 0.08 -9.95 6.25
N GLU A 51 -0.07 -9.78 7.55
CA GLU A 51 0.37 -10.72 8.57
C GLU A 51 -0.84 -11.34 9.25
N ALA A 52 -0.80 -12.65 9.44
CA ALA A 52 -1.86 -13.34 10.14
C ALA A 52 -1.35 -14.60 10.84
N GLN A 53 -2.05 -14.97 11.90
CA GLN A 53 -1.86 -16.19 12.66
C GLN A 53 -3.24 -16.71 13.01
N ASN A 54 -3.56 -17.93 12.62
CA ASN A 54 -4.86 -18.51 12.90
C ASN A 54 -4.68 -19.97 13.32
N ASN A 55 -4.95 -20.30 14.57
CA ASN A 55 -4.77 -21.66 15.10
C ASN A 55 -6.07 -22.47 15.12
N GLU A 56 -7.18 -21.89 14.64
CA GLU A 56 -8.49 -22.53 14.67
C GLU A 56 -8.49 -23.80 13.80
N PRO A 57 -8.83 -24.99 14.34
CA PRO A 57 -8.91 -26.24 13.59
C PRO A 57 -9.70 -26.17 12.28
N SER A 58 -10.77 -25.38 12.22
CA SER A 58 -11.61 -25.22 11.03
C SER A 58 -11.14 -24.12 10.08
N PHE A 59 -10.11 -23.35 10.40
CA PHE A 59 -9.55 -22.31 9.54
C PHE A 59 -9.22 -22.86 8.14
N SER A 60 -9.68 -22.14 7.12
CA SER A 60 -9.59 -22.56 5.72
C SER A 60 -8.87 -21.55 4.82
N GLY A 61 -8.58 -20.34 5.30
CA GLY A 61 -7.89 -19.32 4.53
C GLY A 61 -8.36 -17.90 4.78
N TYR A 62 -8.09 -17.01 3.83
CA TYR A 62 -8.40 -15.59 3.88
C TYR A 62 -9.24 -15.15 2.66
N ASN A 63 -10.32 -14.40 2.92
CA ASN A 63 -11.09 -13.70 1.90
C ASN A 63 -10.65 -12.24 1.87
N ILE A 64 -10.50 -11.70 0.66
CA ILE A 64 -9.99 -10.34 0.44
C ILE A 64 -11.07 -9.54 -0.27
N TYR A 65 -11.43 -8.41 0.34
CA TYR A 65 -12.53 -7.58 -0.10
C TYR A 65 -12.08 -6.16 -0.43
N PHE A 66 -12.82 -5.55 -1.34
CA PHE A 66 -12.54 -4.24 -1.90
C PHE A 66 -13.79 -3.40 -1.77
N GLY A 67 -13.67 -2.28 -1.08
CA GLY A 67 -14.82 -1.49 -0.70
C GLY A 67 -14.50 -0.02 -0.49
N ASP A 68 -15.36 0.65 0.28
CA ASP A 68 -15.08 1.98 0.83
C ASP A 68 -14.84 1.91 2.35
N SER A 69 -14.68 3.07 2.98
CA SER A 69 -14.45 3.20 4.44
C SER A 69 -15.58 2.64 5.31
N THR A 70 -16.76 2.39 4.74
CA THR A 70 -17.95 1.96 5.47
C THR A 70 -18.48 0.59 5.04
N ASN A 71 -18.16 0.17 3.82
CA ASN A 71 -18.66 -1.08 3.25
C ASN A 71 -17.52 -1.87 2.57
N PRO A 72 -17.00 -2.92 3.22
CA PRO A 72 -15.90 -3.73 2.71
C PRO A 72 -16.23 -4.45 1.40
N ARG A 73 -17.51 -4.71 1.14
CA ARG A 73 -17.98 -5.49 -0.01
C ARG A 73 -18.61 -4.62 -1.09
N LYS A 74 -18.38 -3.30 -1.08
CA LYS A 74 -18.99 -2.37 -2.05
C LYS A 74 -18.65 -2.73 -3.50
N TYR A 75 -17.40 -3.10 -3.79
CA TYR A 75 -16.96 -3.39 -5.16
C TYR A 75 -17.06 -4.87 -5.56
N ARG A 76 -17.76 -5.71 -4.78
CA ARG A 76 -18.08 -7.14 -5.04
C ARG A 76 -17.29 -7.76 -6.19
N LEU A 77 -16.00 -7.94 -5.96
CA LEU A 77 -15.06 -8.43 -6.96
C LEU A 77 -15.14 -9.96 -7.03
N TYR A 78 -15.20 -10.48 -8.25
CA TYR A 78 -15.19 -11.91 -8.51
C TYR A 78 -14.30 -12.26 -9.69
N ASN A 79 -13.68 -13.44 -9.65
CA ASN A 79 -12.96 -13.97 -10.81
C ASN A 79 -13.93 -14.50 -11.89
N GLN A 80 -13.40 -14.96 -13.02
CA GLN A 80 -14.19 -15.56 -14.12
C GLN A 80 -15.14 -16.68 -13.68
N GLN A 81 -14.83 -17.39 -12.59
CA GLN A 81 -15.64 -18.48 -12.03
C GLN A 81 -16.64 -18.01 -10.96
N LYS A 82 -16.83 -16.69 -10.77
CA LYS A 82 -17.67 -16.09 -9.72
C LYS A 82 -17.20 -16.39 -8.29
N ALA A 83 -15.92 -16.69 -8.10
CA ALA A 83 -15.32 -16.85 -6.78
C ALA A 83 -14.75 -15.52 -6.27
N LEU A 84 -14.82 -15.30 -4.96
CA LEU A 84 -14.20 -14.16 -4.29
C LEU A 84 -12.66 -14.23 -4.43
N PRO A 85 -11.93 -13.12 -4.28
CA PRO A 85 -10.50 -13.16 -4.10
C PRO A 85 -10.18 -13.86 -2.76
N THR A 86 -9.62 -15.06 -2.83
CA THR A 86 -9.36 -15.91 -1.65
C THR A 86 -7.97 -16.52 -1.67
N MET A 87 -7.37 -16.71 -0.50
CA MET A 87 -6.17 -17.53 -0.30
C MET A 87 -6.52 -18.72 0.61
N SER A 88 -6.27 -19.94 0.16
CA SER A 88 -6.41 -21.11 1.02
C SER A 88 -5.15 -21.32 1.86
N GLU A 89 -5.33 -21.61 3.15
CA GLU A 89 -4.24 -21.84 4.09
C GLU A 89 -4.72 -22.70 5.24
N LEU A 90 -3.80 -23.45 5.85
CA LEU A 90 -4.04 -24.26 7.03
C LEU A 90 -3.68 -23.49 8.29
N ARG A 91 -4.24 -23.94 9.41
CA ARG A 91 -3.95 -23.35 10.72
C ARG A 91 -2.45 -23.28 11.00
N SER A 92 -2.05 -22.25 11.72
CA SER A 92 -0.67 -22.03 12.13
C SER A 92 -0.61 -21.39 13.51
N GLU A 93 0.30 -21.92 14.33
CA GLU A 93 0.64 -21.39 15.64
C GLU A 93 1.62 -20.22 15.58
N THR A 94 2.09 -19.83 14.39
CA THR A 94 3.02 -18.71 14.22
C THR A 94 2.47 -17.66 13.28
N VAL A 95 2.88 -16.40 13.49
CA VAL A 95 2.56 -15.31 12.56
C VAL A 95 3.28 -15.56 11.25
N LYS A 96 2.52 -15.57 10.16
CA LYS A 96 3.01 -15.70 8.79
C LYS A 96 2.76 -14.41 8.03
N LYS A 97 3.66 -14.13 7.08
CA LYS A 97 3.52 -13.06 6.10
C LYS A 97 2.92 -13.63 4.83
N TYR A 98 1.91 -12.97 4.30
CA TYR A 98 1.22 -13.33 3.08
C TYR A 98 1.30 -12.19 2.08
N SER A 99 1.26 -12.56 0.80
CA SER A 99 1.17 -11.63 -0.31
C SER A 99 0.11 -12.13 -1.27
N PHE A 100 -0.83 -11.26 -1.60
CA PHE A 100 -1.88 -11.53 -2.57
C PHE A 100 -1.87 -10.48 -3.67
N THR A 101 -1.75 -10.92 -4.92
CA THR A 101 -1.77 -10.01 -6.06
C THR A 101 -3.13 -10.05 -6.74
N ILE A 102 -3.70 -8.87 -6.98
CA ILE A 102 -4.82 -8.68 -7.88
C ILE A 102 -4.31 -7.97 -9.12
N GLU A 103 -4.54 -8.57 -10.26
CA GLU A 103 -4.29 -7.96 -11.57
C GLU A 103 -5.60 -7.35 -12.11
N ILE A 104 -5.48 -6.29 -12.91
CA ILE A 104 -6.61 -5.78 -13.69
C ILE A 104 -7.16 -6.91 -14.56
N GLU A 105 -8.46 -6.91 -14.84
CA GLU A 105 -9.16 -7.92 -15.64
C GLU A 105 -9.29 -9.32 -15.00
N SER A 106 -8.48 -9.64 -13.98
CA SER A 106 -8.62 -10.90 -13.24
C SER A 106 -9.90 -10.95 -12.40
N TYR A 107 -10.40 -9.79 -11.98
CA TYR A 107 -11.59 -9.66 -11.15
C TYR A 107 -12.56 -8.60 -11.69
N TYR A 108 -13.86 -8.84 -11.52
CA TYR A 108 -14.95 -7.99 -11.99
C TYR A 108 -15.96 -7.63 -10.89
N SER A 109 -16.46 -6.40 -10.93
CA SER A 109 -17.60 -5.92 -10.14
C SER A 109 -18.92 -6.43 -10.72
N THR A 110 -19.88 -6.72 -9.84
CA THR A 110 -21.19 -7.28 -10.21
C THR A 110 -22.37 -6.30 -10.06
N ASN A 111 -22.11 -5.05 -9.69
CA ASN A 111 -23.17 -4.09 -9.38
C ASN A 111 -23.66 -3.28 -10.61
N SER A 112 -24.24 -3.98 -11.61
CA SER A 112 -25.43 -3.57 -12.40
C SER A 112 -25.63 -4.50 -13.60
N SER A 113 -26.48 -5.54 -13.51
CA SER A 113 -27.06 -6.39 -14.59
C SER A 113 -26.19 -6.94 -15.75
N THR A 114 -24.92 -6.57 -15.82
CA THR A 114 -23.91 -6.92 -16.81
C THR A 114 -22.59 -6.95 -16.02
N ILE A 115 -21.88 -8.05 -16.16
CA ILE A 115 -20.62 -8.30 -15.44
C ILE A 115 -19.59 -7.27 -15.90
N ASP A 116 -19.15 -6.37 -15.02
CA ASP A 116 -18.15 -5.35 -15.35
C ASP A 116 -16.82 -5.73 -14.73
N THR A 117 -15.81 -6.09 -15.53
CA THR A 117 -14.40 -6.16 -15.08
C THR A 117 -14.03 -4.88 -14.34
N LEU A 118 -13.12 -4.96 -13.36
CA LEU A 118 -12.43 -3.75 -12.91
C LEU A 118 -11.86 -3.09 -14.16
N ARG A 119 -12.49 -2.02 -14.64
CA ARG A 119 -12.09 -1.40 -15.89
C ARG A 119 -10.84 -0.60 -15.59
N GLU A 120 -9.97 -0.45 -16.59
CA GLU A 120 -8.82 0.44 -16.50
C GLU A 120 -9.22 1.83 -15.98
N THR A 121 -10.41 2.32 -16.34
CA THR A 121 -10.97 3.59 -15.84
C THR A 121 -11.30 3.60 -14.34
N ASP A 122 -11.71 2.48 -13.74
CA ASP A 122 -12.03 2.42 -12.30
C ASP A 122 -10.76 2.48 -11.44
N LEU A 123 -9.65 2.03 -12.02
CA LEU A 123 -8.31 2.04 -11.43
C LEU A 123 -7.54 3.31 -11.79
N ALA A 124 -7.80 3.89 -12.96
CA ALA A 124 -7.24 5.17 -13.41
C ALA A 124 -7.92 6.39 -12.74
N ASN A 125 -9.18 6.26 -12.30
CA ASN A 125 -9.94 7.34 -11.66
C ASN A 125 -9.61 7.59 -10.19
N GLY A 126 -8.65 6.87 -9.60
CA GLY A 126 -8.17 7.25 -8.27
C GLY A 126 -9.21 7.13 -7.15
N ILE A 127 -10.20 6.25 -7.29
CA ILE A 127 -11.10 6.01 -6.17
C ILE A 127 -10.26 5.36 -5.07
N PRO A 128 -10.21 5.91 -3.84
CA PRO A 128 -9.60 5.20 -2.73
C PRO A 128 -10.40 3.93 -2.54
N ILE A 129 -9.82 2.80 -2.93
CA ILE A 129 -10.39 1.51 -2.63
C ILE A 129 -9.81 1.05 -1.30
N TYR A 130 -10.65 0.42 -0.50
CA TYR A 130 -10.33 0.03 0.86
C TYR A 130 -10.19 -1.49 0.83
N VAL A 131 -9.01 -2.00 1.20
CA VAL A 131 -8.79 -3.44 1.29
C VAL A 131 -9.18 -3.91 2.68
N TRP A 132 -9.92 -5.00 2.72
CA TRP A 132 -10.28 -5.71 3.93
C TRP A 132 -9.91 -7.17 3.77
N ILE A 133 -9.41 -7.78 4.83
CA ILE A 133 -9.10 -9.20 4.84
C ILE A 133 -9.82 -9.83 6.03
N SER A 134 -10.51 -10.94 5.78
CA SER A 134 -11.12 -11.76 6.82
C SER A 134 -10.56 -13.18 6.75
N SER A 135 -10.26 -13.77 7.91
CA SER A 135 -10.09 -15.20 8.00
C SER A 135 -11.43 -15.90 7.76
N TYR A 136 -11.44 -17.05 7.07
CA TYR A 136 -12.65 -17.84 6.83
C TYR A 136 -12.47 -19.32 7.17
N GLN A 137 -13.59 -19.99 7.38
CA GLN A 137 -13.69 -21.45 7.46
C GLN A 137 -14.84 -21.95 6.59
N ILE A 138 -14.70 -23.13 5.98
CA ILE A 138 -15.71 -23.68 5.07
C ILE A 138 -16.87 -24.35 5.84
N THR A 139 -16.58 -24.97 6.99
CA THR A 139 -17.57 -25.78 7.73
C THR A 139 -17.39 -25.64 9.25
N PRO A 140 -18.37 -25.06 9.97
CA PRO A 140 -19.50 -24.29 9.44
C PRO A 140 -19.01 -23.01 8.76
N GLN A 141 -19.70 -22.52 7.73
CA GLN A 141 -19.29 -21.28 7.06
C GLN A 141 -19.27 -20.11 8.05
N LEU A 142 -18.08 -19.54 8.28
CA LEU A 142 -17.86 -18.43 9.20
C LEU A 142 -16.68 -17.59 8.70
N GLU A 143 -16.72 -16.30 8.99
CA GLU A 143 -15.62 -15.36 8.78
C GLU A 143 -15.31 -14.60 10.08
N SER A 144 -14.06 -14.18 10.23
CA SER A 144 -13.64 -13.29 11.31
C SER A 144 -14.42 -11.97 11.26
N TYR A 145 -14.81 -11.44 12.42
CA TYR A 145 -15.47 -10.14 12.52
C TYR A 145 -14.58 -9.01 11.99
N TYR A 146 -15.20 -8.04 11.30
CA TYR A 146 -14.51 -6.85 10.77
C TYR A 146 -14.46 -5.77 11.85
N TYR A 147 -13.29 -5.48 12.41
CA TYR A 147 -13.10 -4.19 13.08
C TYR A 147 -12.99 -3.11 12.00
N TYR A 148 -13.90 -2.13 12.03
CA TYR A 148 -13.99 -1.07 11.03
C TYR A 148 -12.71 -0.20 10.94
N ASP A 149 -11.76 -0.37 11.85
CA ASP A 149 -10.51 0.39 11.90
C ASP A 149 -9.32 -0.34 11.23
N ASN A 150 -9.51 -1.58 10.77
CA ASN A 150 -8.46 -2.42 10.15
C ASN A 150 -8.58 -2.46 8.61
N PHE A 151 -8.74 -1.29 7.98
CA PHE A 151 -8.60 -1.14 6.55
C PHE A 151 -7.38 -0.28 6.23
N VAL A 152 -6.73 -0.54 5.10
CA VAL A 152 -5.73 0.36 4.53
C VAL A 152 -6.35 1.03 3.33
N LYS A 153 -6.40 2.37 3.36
CA LYS A 153 -6.80 3.21 2.22
C LYS A 153 -5.79 2.96 1.10
N MET A 154 -6.22 2.79 -0.15
CA MET A 154 -5.32 2.46 -1.25
C MET A 154 -4.61 3.64 -1.90
N GLY A 155 -3.43 3.37 -2.47
CA GLY A 155 -3.03 3.84 -3.79
C GLY A 155 -3.64 2.99 -4.92
N THR A 156 -4.17 3.63 -5.97
CA THR A 156 -4.69 2.89 -7.16
C THR A 156 -3.54 2.37 -8.02
N PRO A 157 -3.75 1.32 -8.86
CA PRO A 157 -2.79 0.94 -9.88
C PRO A 157 -2.32 2.15 -10.67
N ARG A 158 -1.08 2.08 -11.09
CA ARG A 158 -0.42 3.21 -11.72
C ARG A 158 0.45 2.74 -12.87
N PRO A 159 0.63 3.58 -13.89
CA PRO A 159 1.64 3.36 -14.90
C PRO A 159 3.03 3.32 -14.25
N GLU A 160 3.87 2.39 -14.70
CA GLU A 160 5.27 2.28 -14.32
C GLU A 160 6.14 2.09 -15.57
N ALA A 161 7.21 2.84 -15.65
CA ALA A 161 8.26 2.68 -16.65
C ALA A 161 9.50 2.14 -15.95
N LEU A 162 9.88 0.90 -16.27
CA LEU A 162 10.99 0.20 -15.62
C LEU A 162 12.23 0.17 -16.51
N ASN A 163 13.40 0.22 -15.88
CA ASN A 163 14.71 0.07 -16.48
C ASN A 163 14.95 1.00 -17.68
N GLN A 164 14.51 2.25 -17.55
CA GLN A 164 14.58 3.26 -18.59
C GLN A 164 15.90 4.02 -18.53
N THR A 165 16.58 4.12 -19.67
CA THR A 165 17.77 4.97 -19.81
C THR A 165 17.34 6.40 -20.13
N ILE A 166 17.69 7.34 -19.27
CA ILE A 166 17.41 8.77 -19.44
C ILE A 166 18.75 9.48 -19.60
N ASN A 167 18.91 10.20 -20.71
CA ASN A 167 20.10 11.01 -20.98
C ASN A 167 19.91 12.43 -20.45
N ALA A 168 21.03 13.13 -20.24
CA ALA A 168 21.00 14.55 -19.92
C ALA A 168 20.15 15.33 -20.95
N ASP A 169 19.44 16.33 -20.43
CA ASP A 169 18.49 17.20 -21.11
C ASP A 169 17.22 16.49 -21.62
N GLN A 170 16.96 15.26 -21.18
CA GLN A 170 15.70 14.55 -21.43
C GLN A 170 14.72 14.68 -20.27
N ASN A 171 13.44 14.78 -20.62
CA ASN A 171 12.35 14.72 -19.65
C ASN A 171 12.04 13.28 -19.27
N ILE A 172 11.70 13.09 -18.01
CA ILE A 172 11.05 11.88 -17.50
C ILE A 172 9.55 12.12 -17.62
N TYR A 173 8.93 11.51 -18.61
CA TYR A 173 7.54 11.75 -18.98
C TYR A 173 6.67 10.52 -18.76
N MET A 174 5.45 10.70 -18.28
CA MET A 174 4.47 9.63 -18.14
C MET A 174 3.03 10.15 -18.10
N GLU A 175 2.17 9.49 -18.88
CA GLU A 175 0.73 9.77 -18.95
C GLU A 175 0.41 11.27 -19.11
N GLY A 176 1.00 11.94 -20.10
CA GLY A 176 0.67 13.34 -20.36
C GLY A 176 1.46 14.37 -19.56
N ARG A 177 2.32 13.99 -18.61
CA ARG A 177 3.05 14.96 -17.77
C ARG A 177 4.52 14.59 -17.57
N ASP A 178 5.34 15.64 -17.52
CA ASP A 178 6.73 15.54 -17.09
C ASP A 178 6.79 15.43 -15.56
N LEU A 179 7.60 14.49 -15.06
CA LEU A 179 7.92 14.34 -13.64
C LEU A 179 9.13 15.20 -13.26
N ALA A 180 10.15 15.19 -14.11
CA ALA A 180 11.39 15.94 -13.95
C ALA A 180 12.14 15.99 -15.28
N THR A 181 13.14 16.86 -15.37
CA THR A 181 14.14 16.86 -16.44
C THR A 181 15.48 16.46 -15.84
N LEU A 182 16.17 15.50 -16.45
CA LEU A 182 17.55 15.19 -16.09
C LEU A 182 18.44 16.26 -16.70
N ILE A 183 19.22 16.97 -15.90
CA ILE A 183 20.14 18.01 -16.38
C ILE A 183 21.57 17.67 -15.98
N ASN A 184 22.53 18.14 -16.78
CA ASN A 184 23.94 18.11 -16.42
C ASN A 184 24.43 19.51 -16.06
N SER A 185 24.97 19.67 -14.85
CA SER A 185 25.59 20.91 -14.40
C SER A 185 26.97 20.59 -13.84
N ASN A 186 28.02 21.13 -14.47
CA ASN A 186 29.41 20.96 -14.06
C ASN A 186 29.84 19.49 -13.88
N GLY A 187 29.39 18.59 -14.77
CA GLY A 187 29.74 17.17 -14.72
C GLY A 187 28.96 16.35 -13.69
N LYS A 188 27.93 16.93 -13.07
CA LYS A 188 27.01 16.26 -12.15
C LYS A 188 25.60 16.29 -12.70
N LEU A 189 24.87 15.20 -12.47
CA LEU A 189 23.48 15.08 -12.87
C LEU A 189 22.54 15.57 -11.76
N TYR A 190 21.51 16.31 -12.15
CA TYR A 190 20.46 16.78 -11.26
C TYR A 190 19.09 16.49 -11.87
N PHE A 191 18.10 16.24 -11.02
CA PHE A 191 16.71 16.35 -11.43
C PHE A 191 16.24 17.78 -11.23
N ARG A 192 15.85 18.41 -12.33
CA ARG A 192 15.11 19.66 -12.32
C ARG A 192 13.62 19.36 -12.26
N ASN A 193 12.92 20.09 -11.42
CA ASN A 193 11.48 19.95 -11.27
C ASN A 193 10.76 20.28 -12.60
N ALA A 194 9.71 19.52 -12.91
CA ALA A 194 8.76 19.89 -13.95
C ALA A 194 8.00 21.17 -13.56
N ALA A 195 7.25 21.76 -14.51
CA ALA A 195 6.42 22.93 -14.24
C ALA A 195 5.43 22.66 -13.09
N ASN A 196 5.35 23.59 -12.13
CA ASN A 196 4.59 23.46 -10.87
C ASN A 196 4.98 22.21 -10.03
N GLY A 197 6.17 21.67 -10.30
CA GLY A 197 6.72 20.51 -9.63
C GLY A 197 7.59 20.88 -8.44
N SER A 198 7.67 19.94 -7.51
CA SER A 198 8.56 19.96 -6.37
C SER A 198 8.98 18.51 -6.08
N MET A 199 10.17 18.34 -5.53
CA MET A 199 10.74 17.02 -5.33
C MET A 199 11.38 16.92 -3.94
N MET A 200 11.43 15.70 -3.44
CA MET A 200 12.25 15.34 -2.29
C MET A 200 12.97 14.03 -2.53
N VAL A 201 14.10 13.85 -1.87
CA VAL A 201 14.90 12.62 -1.94
C VAL A 201 14.67 11.79 -0.70
N MET A 202 14.55 10.48 -0.89
CA MET A 202 14.36 9.47 0.14
C MET A 202 15.38 8.34 -0.02
N ALA A 203 15.68 7.69 1.09
CA ALA A 203 16.31 6.37 1.04
C ALA A 203 15.31 5.38 0.43
N GLY A 204 15.79 4.51 -0.45
CA GLY A 204 14.99 3.48 -1.10
C GLY A 204 15.83 2.64 -2.03
N SER A 205 15.30 1.46 -2.34
CA SER A 205 15.86 0.39 -3.16
C SER A 205 14.93 -0.01 -4.32
N SER A 206 13.70 0.53 -4.34
CA SER A 206 12.70 0.30 -5.39
C SER A 206 11.65 1.42 -5.43
N LEU A 207 10.73 1.39 -6.41
CA LEU A 207 9.52 2.23 -6.46
C LEU A 207 8.49 1.89 -5.35
N ASP A 208 8.65 0.73 -4.72
CA ASP A 208 7.69 0.15 -3.80
C ASP A 208 8.00 0.51 -2.33
N ASP A 209 9.21 0.98 -2.03
CA ASP A 209 9.68 1.15 -0.64
C ASP A 209 8.88 2.17 0.14
N ILE A 210 8.67 3.37 -0.42
CA ILE A 210 7.85 4.41 0.22
C ILE A 210 6.42 4.22 -0.22
N VAL A 211 5.66 3.46 0.57
CA VAL A 211 4.26 3.18 0.25
C VAL A 211 3.45 4.46 0.35
N VAL A 212 3.46 5.05 1.56
CA VAL A 212 2.86 6.35 1.90
C VAL A 212 3.91 7.47 1.79
N PRO A 213 3.87 8.32 0.74
CA PRO A 213 4.73 9.49 0.68
C PRO A 213 4.28 10.54 1.71
N PRO A 214 5.21 11.32 2.29
CA PRO A 214 4.85 12.41 3.18
C PRO A 214 4.10 13.51 2.40
N GLU A 215 3.25 14.27 3.09
CA GLU A 215 2.48 15.38 2.49
C GLU A 215 3.35 16.62 2.21
N ASN A 216 4.39 16.79 3.03
CA ASN A 216 5.25 17.96 3.12
C ASN A 216 6.73 17.57 2.97
N GLY A 217 7.58 18.57 2.72
CA GLY A 217 9.04 18.38 2.58
C GLY A 217 9.56 18.42 1.14
N TYR A 218 8.67 18.60 0.16
CA TYR A 218 9.05 18.81 -1.24
C TYR A 218 9.64 20.21 -1.44
N GLY A 219 10.78 20.28 -2.11
CA GLY A 219 11.46 21.52 -2.48
C GLY A 219 11.43 21.77 -3.98
N SER A 220 11.61 23.03 -4.37
CA SER A 220 11.70 23.44 -5.78
C SER A 220 13.13 23.48 -6.33
N ILE A 221 14.13 23.19 -5.49
CA ILE A 221 15.54 23.15 -5.89
C ILE A 221 15.84 21.92 -6.73
N ASP A 222 16.82 22.04 -7.63
CA ASP A 222 17.34 20.91 -8.40
C ASP A 222 18.06 19.94 -7.45
N LEU A 223 17.72 18.66 -7.51
CA LEU A 223 18.27 17.63 -6.61
C LEU A 223 19.34 16.80 -7.32
N GLU A 224 20.52 16.69 -6.71
CA GLU A 224 21.62 15.86 -7.24
C GLU A 224 21.15 14.41 -7.38
N VAL A 225 21.39 13.83 -8.56
CA VAL A 225 21.03 12.45 -8.85
C VAL A 225 22.06 11.50 -8.27
N LYS A 226 21.59 10.52 -7.51
CA LYS A 226 22.40 9.50 -6.84
C LYS A 226 21.82 8.13 -7.15
N ALA A 227 22.69 7.17 -7.44
CA ALA A 227 22.28 5.79 -7.60
C ALA A 227 21.72 5.23 -6.28
N ASN A 228 20.81 4.27 -6.38
CA ASN A 228 20.11 3.65 -5.24
C ASN A 228 19.42 4.69 -4.34
N ARG A 229 18.71 5.62 -4.98
CA ARG A 229 17.90 6.64 -4.32
C ARG A 229 16.54 6.76 -4.97
N LEU A 230 15.56 7.02 -4.13
CA LEU A 230 14.19 7.29 -4.51
C LEU A 230 13.93 8.79 -4.44
N TYR A 231 13.29 9.33 -5.46
CA TYR A 231 12.88 10.71 -5.53
C TYR A 231 11.37 10.75 -5.62
N LEU A 232 10.73 11.47 -4.71
CA LEU A 232 9.29 11.66 -4.70
C LEU A 232 8.97 12.99 -5.37
N VAL A 233 8.01 12.98 -6.27
CA VAL A 233 7.61 14.12 -7.09
C VAL A 233 6.20 14.54 -6.68
N LYS A 234 5.98 15.84 -6.52
CA LYS A 234 4.67 16.45 -6.32
C LYS A 234 4.47 17.56 -7.35
N ILE A 235 3.43 17.45 -8.17
CA ILE A 235 3.03 18.44 -9.18
C ILE A 235 1.70 19.04 -8.75
N THR A 236 1.63 20.36 -8.65
CA THR A 236 0.40 21.07 -8.26
C THR A 236 -0.26 21.73 -9.47
N ASP A 237 -1.55 21.49 -9.68
CA ASP A 237 -2.33 22.04 -10.78
C ASP A 237 -3.67 22.55 -10.22
N GLY A 238 -3.76 23.87 -10.00
CA GLY A 238 -4.86 24.48 -9.24
C GLY A 238 -4.91 23.94 -7.80
N ASN A 239 -6.06 23.38 -7.41
CA ASN A 239 -6.28 22.78 -6.08
C ASN A 239 -5.90 21.28 -6.03
N ASN A 240 -5.34 20.73 -7.10
CA ASN A 240 -5.04 19.31 -7.23
C ASN A 240 -3.53 19.06 -7.12
N SER A 241 -3.15 18.07 -6.29
CA SER A 241 -1.78 17.58 -6.18
C SER A 241 -1.66 16.20 -6.85
N TYR A 242 -0.70 16.04 -7.75
CA TYR A 242 -0.37 14.75 -8.36
C TYR A 242 0.99 14.29 -7.86
N TYR A 243 1.12 12.99 -7.59
CA TYR A 243 2.33 12.42 -7.00
C TYR A 243 2.98 11.42 -7.96
N GLY A 244 4.31 11.33 -7.91
CA GLY A 244 5.09 10.37 -8.67
C GLY A 244 6.37 9.97 -7.96
N LYS A 245 7.07 8.98 -8.50
CA LYS A 245 8.34 8.52 -7.96
C LYS A 245 9.33 8.22 -9.07
N ILE A 246 10.60 8.46 -8.81
CA ILE A 246 11.72 8.10 -9.67
C ILE A 246 12.73 7.36 -8.80
N PHE A 247 12.97 6.09 -9.06
CA PHE A 247 14.02 5.32 -8.44
C PHE A 247 15.21 5.20 -9.39
N VAL A 248 16.37 5.68 -8.96
CA VAL A 248 17.59 5.67 -9.77
C VAL A 248 18.38 4.40 -9.48
N ARG A 249 18.45 3.49 -10.45
CA ARG A 249 19.16 2.20 -10.32
C ARG A 249 20.66 2.41 -10.44
N SER A 250 21.08 3.14 -11.46
CA SER A 250 22.50 3.39 -11.75
C SER A 250 22.70 4.70 -12.50
N ILE A 251 23.95 5.18 -12.47
CA ILE A 251 24.40 6.39 -13.18
C ILE A 251 25.59 5.97 -14.04
N SER A 252 25.59 6.37 -15.31
CA SER A 252 26.67 6.10 -16.26
C SER A 252 26.94 7.34 -17.11
N GLY A 253 28.07 7.99 -16.86
CA GLY A 253 28.44 9.23 -17.54
C GLY A 253 27.37 10.31 -17.38
N THR A 254 26.75 10.71 -18.49
CA THR A 254 25.69 11.72 -18.56
C THR A 254 24.28 11.13 -18.61
N SER A 255 24.12 9.86 -18.24
CA SER A 255 22.85 9.14 -18.27
C SER A 255 22.55 8.45 -16.96
N VAL A 256 21.28 8.17 -16.71
CA VAL A 256 20.81 7.36 -15.58
C VAL A 256 19.93 6.24 -16.09
N VAL A 257 19.96 5.12 -15.38
CA VAL A 257 18.95 4.06 -15.53
C VAL A 257 18.00 4.20 -14.35
N ALA A 258 16.71 4.40 -14.63
CA ALA A 258 15.71 4.63 -13.61
C ALA A 258 14.42 3.83 -13.86
N ASP A 259 13.75 3.54 -12.76
CA ASP A 259 12.35 3.12 -12.72
C ASP A 259 11.53 4.35 -12.31
N TYR A 260 10.37 4.61 -12.92
CA TYR A 260 9.53 5.73 -12.50
C TYR A 260 8.04 5.43 -12.65
N CYS A 261 7.22 6.03 -11.79
CA CYS A 261 5.76 5.86 -11.74
C CYS A 261 5.05 7.18 -11.41
N ARG A 262 3.75 7.26 -11.72
CA ARG A 262 2.92 8.44 -11.41
C ARG A 262 1.50 8.02 -11.05
N GLN A 263 0.96 8.64 -10.01
CA GLN A 263 -0.47 8.58 -9.73
C GLN A 263 -1.23 9.45 -10.75
N THR A 264 -2.12 8.82 -11.52
CA THR A 264 -2.93 9.50 -12.54
C THR A 264 -3.96 10.44 -11.91
N ALA A 265 -4.46 10.07 -10.72
CA ALA A 265 -5.47 10.83 -10.00
C ALA A 265 -4.89 11.85 -9.01
N ALA A 266 -5.64 12.93 -8.83
CA ALA A 266 -5.30 14.02 -7.94
C ALA A 266 -5.56 13.71 -6.47
N ASN A 267 -4.76 14.31 -5.59
CA ASN A 267 -4.89 14.31 -4.13
C ASN A 267 -4.82 12.91 -3.49
N ILE A 268 -4.18 11.98 -4.20
CA ILE A 268 -3.88 10.64 -3.70
C ILE A 268 -2.39 10.57 -3.46
N LEU A 269 -2.02 10.78 -2.20
CA LEU A 269 -0.78 10.25 -1.64
C LEU A 269 -1.00 8.74 -1.62
N SER A 270 -0.41 7.98 -2.56
CA SER A 270 -0.62 6.53 -2.57
C SER A 270 -0.28 5.99 -1.19
N TYR A 271 -1.18 5.22 -0.58
CA TYR A 271 -0.98 4.44 0.64
C TYR A 271 -0.75 2.98 0.26
#